data_AF-A0A6P7TXQ8-F1
#
_entry.id   AF-A0A6P7TXQ8-F1
#
_cell.length_a   1.000
_cell.length_b   1.000
_cell.length_c   1.000
_cell.angle_alpha   90.00
_cell.angle_beta   90.00
_cell.angle_gamma   90.00
#
_symmetry.space_group_name_H-M   'P 1'
#
loop_
_entity.id
_entity.type
_entity.pdbx_description
1 polymer ?
#
loop_
_entity_poly.entity_id
_entity_poly.type
_entity_poly.pdbx_seq_one_letter_code
_entity_poly.pdbx_strand_id
1 'polypeptide(L)'
;MRPNQCLCPNRQIAPTCFPGNSCQVDCQNGGRCVGQNRCSCMYGFGGPKCENDLRTGPCFTQLSNYQCKGQLIGVVCTKALCCATIGKAWGNPCEKCQTESYPCRRGYILNAQGNSCQ
;
A
#
# COMPACT_ATOMS: atom_id res chain seq x y z
N MET A 1 21.39 26.56 -4.71
CA MET A 1 20.36 26.54 -3.66
C MET A 1 19.02 26.21 -4.31
N ARG A 2 18.38 25.10 -3.96
CA ARG A 2 17.02 24.78 -4.44
C ARG A 2 16.03 25.47 -3.49
N PRO A 3 15.19 26.40 -3.97
CA PRO A 3 14.17 27.01 -3.12
C PRO A 3 13.18 25.92 -2.67
N ASN A 4 12.74 25.98 -1.40
CA ASN A 4 11.81 25.06 -0.71
C ASN A 4 12.41 23.87 0.07
N GLN A 5 13.68 23.95 0.49
CA GLN A 5 14.24 22.95 1.40
C GLN A 5 15.08 23.58 2.51
N CYS A 6 14.77 23.23 3.76
CA CYS A 6 15.49 23.61 4.97
C CYS A 6 16.46 22.49 5.37
N LEU A 7 17.66 22.87 5.85
CA LEU A 7 18.59 21.93 6.47
C LEU A 7 18.17 21.72 7.93
N CYS A 8 17.66 20.54 8.25
CA CYS A 8 17.20 20.19 9.58
C CYS A 8 18.39 19.84 10.51
N PRO A 9 18.20 19.91 11.84
CA PRO A 9 19.26 19.66 12.83
C PRO A 9 19.99 18.31 12.67
N ASN A 10 19.33 17.32 12.06
CA ASN A 10 19.89 16.00 11.74
C ASN A 10 20.55 15.92 10.36
N ARG A 11 20.96 17.06 9.78
CA ARG A 11 21.55 17.18 8.43
C ARG A 11 20.66 16.65 7.29
N GLN A 12 19.37 16.46 7.52
CA GLN A 12 18.40 16.12 6.48
C GLN A 12 17.87 17.37 5.80
N ILE A 13 17.67 17.30 4.48
CA ILE A 13 17.13 18.40 3.67
C ILE A 13 15.63 18.16 3.45
N ALA A 14 14.77 19.00 4.05
CA ALA A 14 13.31 18.84 4.01
C ALA A 14 12.59 20.21 4.02
N PRO A 15 11.36 20.34 3.48
CA PRO A 15 10.61 21.60 3.47
C PRO A 15 10.19 22.07 4.88
N THR A 16 10.12 21.16 5.87
CA THR A 16 9.79 21.47 7.27
C THR A 16 10.59 20.59 8.22
N CYS A 17 11.08 21.15 9.33
CA CYS A 17 11.83 20.41 10.36
C CYS A 17 10.98 20.29 11.62
N PHE A 18 10.78 19.07 12.11
CA PHE A 18 10.01 18.80 13.34
C PHE A 18 10.96 18.59 14.52
N PRO A 19 10.72 19.23 15.69
CA PRO A 19 11.48 18.99 16.91
C PRO A 19 11.05 17.65 17.52
N GLY A 20 11.71 16.57 17.09
CA GLY A 20 11.38 15.21 17.55
C GLY A 20 11.91 14.19 16.56
N ASN A 21 13.16 13.77 16.75
CA ASN A 21 13.92 12.96 15.80
C ASN A 21 13.52 11.47 15.77
N SER A 22 12.24 11.14 15.90
CA SER A 22 11.82 9.75 15.76
C SER A 22 10.40 9.67 15.25
N CYS A 23 10.27 9.35 13.96
CA CYS A 23 9.21 8.43 13.59
C CYS A 23 9.55 7.11 14.30
N GLN A 24 8.98 6.88 15.49
CA GLN A 24 9.06 5.58 16.16
C GLN A 24 8.35 4.50 15.32
N VAL A 25 7.55 4.94 14.35
CA VAL A 25 6.88 4.15 13.33
C VAL A 25 7.63 4.25 12.00
N ASP A 26 8.09 3.11 11.49
CA ASP A 26 8.57 3.01 10.10
C ASP A 26 7.37 3.07 9.15
N CYS A 27 7.22 4.21 8.45
CA CYS A 27 6.22 4.37 7.41
C CYS A 27 6.55 3.44 6.22
N GLN A 28 5.64 2.51 5.90
CA GLN A 28 5.77 1.56 4.81
C GLN A 28 5.32 2.16 3.47
N ASN A 29 5.53 1.42 2.37
CA ASN A 29 5.02 1.75 1.03
C ASN A 29 5.35 3.18 0.55
N GLY A 30 6.54 3.69 0.89
CA GLY A 30 6.99 5.03 0.50
C GLY A 30 6.31 6.18 1.25
N GLY A 31 5.63 5.88 2.37
CA GLY A 31 5.05 6.90 3.25
C GLY A 31 6.12 7.84 3.81
N ARG A 32 5.78 9.13 3.92
CA ARG A 32 6.67 10.16 4.47
C ARG A 32 6.29 10.46 5.93
N CYS A 33 7.28 10.45 6.82
CA CYS A 33 7.09 10.94 8.18
C CYS A 33 6.76 12.44 8.18
N VAL A 34 5.61 12.82 8.74
CA VAL A 34 5.16 14.23 8.83
C VAL A 34 4.90 14.67 10.28
N GLY A 35 5.15 13.80 11.26
CA GLY A 35 5.02 14.11 12.69
C GLY A 35 5.25 12.87 13.58
N GLN A 36 5.20 13.06 14.90
CA GLN A 36 5.34 11.97 15.87
C GLN A 36 4.27 10.90 15.65
N ASN A 37 4.67 9.67 15.29
CA ASN A 37 3.78 8.57 14.92
C ASN A 37 2.76 8.89 13.81
N ARG A 38 3.08 9.87 12.93
CA ARG A 38 2.20 10.27 11.84
C ARG A 38 2.89 10.17 10.49
N CYS A 39 2.39 9.25 9.66
CA CYS A 39 2.80 9.07 8.29
C CYS A 39 1.85 9.77 7.31
N SER A 40 2.42 10.41 6.29
CA SER A 40 1.73 10.86 5.09
C SER A 40 1.92 9.80 4.02
N CYS A 41 0.87 9.04 3.72
CA CYS A 41 0.92 7.94 2.76
C CYS A 41 0.88 8.44 1.31
N MET A 42 1.49 7.67 0.40
CA MET A 42 1.28 7.89 -1.02
C MET A 42 -0.17 7.56 -1.41
N TYR A 43 -0.62 8.11 -2.53
CA TYR A 43 -1.96 7.86 -3.04
C TYR A 43 -2.21 6.34 -3.22
N GLY A 44 -3.34 5.86 -2.69
CA GLY A 44 -3.68 4.44 -2.71
C GLY A 44 -3.09 3.62 -1.56
N PHE A 45 -2.41 4.24 -0.59
CA PHE A 45 -2.01 3.57 0.65
C PHE A 45 -2.65 4.23 1.87
N GLY A 46 -2.92 3.44 2.90
CA GLY A 46 -3.56 3.92 4.13
C GLY A 46 -3.13 3.15 5.38
N GLY A 47 -3.60 3.61 6.53
CA GLY A 47 -3.20 3.09 7.85
C GLY A 47 -2.20 3.99 8.57
N PRO A 48 -1.98 3.76 9.88
CA PRO A 48 -1.08 4.57 10.71
C PRO A 48 0.38 4.54 10.23
N LYS A 49 0.80 3.44 9.58
CA LYS A 49 2.13 3.27 9.00
C LYS A 49 2.08 3.13 7.48
N CYS A 50 0.97 3.45 6.81
CA CYS A 50 0.79 3.22 5.37
C CYS A 50 0.93 1.74 4.96
N GLU A 51 0.60 0.81 5.87
CA GLU A 51 0.71 -0.63 5.68
C GLU A 51 -0.41 -1.21 4.79
N ASN A 52 -1.53 -0.50 4.66
CA ASN A 52 -2.67 -0.97 3.86
C ASN A 52 -2.54 -0.52 2.41
N ASP A 53 -2.47 -1.48 1.49
CA ASP A 53 -2.59 -1.24 0.05
C ASP A 53 -4.07 -1.09 -0.33
N LEU A 54 -4.51 0.15 -0.48
CA LEU A 54 -5.85 0.55 -0.87
C LEU A 54 -5.95 0.87 -2.37
N ARG A 55 -4.90 0.59 -3.15
CA ARG A 55 -4.93 0.86 -4.58
C ARG A 55 -6.03 0.01 -5.20
N THR A 56 -6.82 0.65 -6.06
CA THR A 56 -7.92 0.02 -6.79
C THR A 56 -7.55 -0.18 -8.25
N GLY A 57 -7.89 -1.32 -8.82
CA GLY A 57 -7.47 -1.67 -10.17
C GLY A 57 -8.21 -2.88 -10.74
N PRO A 58 -7.93 -3.24 -12.01
CA PRO A 58 -8.52 -4.40 -12.65
C PRO A 58 -8.03 -5.70 -12.00
N CYS A 59 -8.96 -6.62 -11.80
CA CYS A 59 -8.66 -7.97 -11.33
C CYS A 59 -8.55 -8.94 -12.50
N PHE A 60 -7.59 -9.86 -12.44
CA PHE A 60 -7.33 -10.85 -13.49
C PHE A 60 -7.42 -12.26 -12.92
N THR A 61 -8.14 -13.13 -13.61
CA THR A 61 -8.34 -14.53 -13.20
C THR A 61 -7.20 -15.46 -13.64
N GLN A 62 -6.36 -15.03 -14.58
CA GLN A 62 -5.28 -15.82 -15.14
C GLN A 62 -3.98 -15.01 -15.20
N LEU A 63 -2.87 -15.69 -14.94
CA LEU A 63 -1.52 -15.14 -15.07
C LEU A 63 -0.66 -16.11 -15.89
N SER A 64 -0.13 -15.67 -17.03
CA SER A 64 0.70 -16.48 -17.92
C SER A 64 1.93 -15.67 -18.33
N ASN A 65 3.15 -16.12 -17.99
CA ASN A 65 4.41 -15.41 -18.28
C ASN A 65 4.39 -13.91 -17.92
N TYR A 66 3.94 -13.56 -16.71
CA TYR A 66 3.76 -12.16 -16.25
C TYR A 66 2.74 -11.33 -17.04
N GLN A 67 1.98 -11.95 -17.94
CA GLN A 67 0.85 -11.34 -18.61
C GLN A 67 -0.45 -11.66 -17.85
N CYS A 68 -1.10 -10.59 -17.40
CA CYS A 68 -2.43 -10.60 -16.82
C CYS A 68 -3.46 -10.92 -17.92
N LYS A 69 -4.20 -12.03 -17.79
CA LYS A 69 -5.24 -12.46 -18.72
C LYS A 69 -6.55 -12.72 -17.97
N GLY A 70 -7.67 -12.68 -18.69
CA GLY A 70 -8.99 -12.91 -18.09
C GLY A 70 -9.37 -11.80 -17.11
N GLN A 71 -9.27 -10.54 -17.55
CA GLN A 71 -9.70 -9.37 -16.79
C GLN A 71 -11.19 -9.48 -16.47
N LEU A 72 -11.57 -9.26 -15.21
CA LEU A 72 -12.97 -9.07 -14.84
C LEU A 72 -13.41 -7.66 -15.24
N ILE A 73 -14.06 -7.57 -16.40
CA ILE A 73 -14.57 -6.31 -16.95
C ILE A 73 -15.63 -5.73 -15.98
N GLY A 74 -15.51 -4.44 -15.66
CA GLY A 74 -16.43 -3.75 -14.76
C GLY A 74 -16.17 -3.98 -13.27
N VAL A 75 -15.21 -4.84 -12.91
CA VAL A 75 -14.82 -5.05 -11.51
C VAL A 75 -13.53 -4.30 -11.22
N VAL A 76 -13.67 -3.18 -10.50
CA VAL A 76 -12.55 -2.44 -9.93
C VAL A 76 -12.50 -2.75 -8.44
N CYS A 77 -11.44 -3.40 -8.00
CA CYS A 77 -11.28 -3.80 -6.61
C CYS A 77 -9.84 -3.58 -6.13
N THR A 78 -9.65 -3.66 -4.82
CA THR A 78 -8.30 -3.63 -4.23
C THR A 78 -7.56 -4.92 -4.55
N LYS A 79 -6.23 -4.86 -4.56
CA LYS A 79 -5.38 -6.05 -4.72
C LYS A 79 -5.74 -7.15 -3.74
N ALA A 80 -5.97 -6.77 -2.47
CA ALA A 80 -6.39 -7.70 -1.42
C ALA A 80 -7.70 -8.40 -1.77
N LEU A 81 -8.74 -7.68 -2.22
CA LEU A 81 -10.02 -8.28 -2.57
C LEU A 81 -9.91 -9.20 -3.80
N CYS A 82 -9.17 -8.77 -4.83
CA CYS A 82 -8.92 -9.59 -6.01
C CYS A 82 -8.22 -10.90 -5.65
N CYS A 83 -7.13 -10.82 -4.90
CA CYS A 83 -6.32 -11.98 -4.53
C CYS A 83 -6.96 -12.87 -3.46
N ALA A 84 -7.79 -12.30 -2.58
CA ALA A 84 -8.54 -13.07 -1.58
C ALA A 84 -9.65 -13.91 -2.22
N THR A 85 -10.21 -13.48 -3.34
CA THR A 85 -11.34 -14.16 -4.01
C THR A 85 -10.85 -15.09 -5.13
N ILE A 86 -11.08 -14.74 -6.39
CA ILE A 86 -10.76 -15.60 -7.54
C ILE A 86 -9.52 -15.15 -8.31
N GLY A 87 -9.02 -13.94 -8.04
CA GLY A 87 -7.94 -13.31 -8.79
C GLY A 87 -6.59 -14.02 -8.65
N LYS A 88 -5.85 -14.06 -9.75
CA LYS A 88 -4.46 -14.53 -9.82
C LYS A 88 -3.46 -13.38 -9.99
N ALA A 89 -3.92 -12.26 -10.52
CA ALA A 89 -3.13 -11.05 -10.66
C ALA A 89 -4.02 -9.82 -10.64
N TRP A 90 -3.41 -8.66 -10.42
CA TRP A 90 -4.12 -7.41 -10.20
C TRP A 90 -3.34 -6.22 -10.75
N GLY A 91 -4.05 -5.23 -11.29
CA GLY A 91 -3.50 -3.91 -11.59
C GLY A 91 -2.71 -3.77 -12.90
N ASN A 92 -2.19 -2.56 -13.11
CA ASN A 92 -1.31 -2.14 -14.18
C ASN A 92 -0.17 -1.28 -13.59
N PRO A 93 1.04 -1.82 -13.34
CA PRO A 93 1.60 -3.07 -13.85
C PRO A 93 0.96 -4.33 -13.26
N CYS A 94 1.03 -5.44 -14.00
CA CYS A 94 0.46 -6.72 -13.61
C CYS A 94 1.17 -7.28 -12.37
N GLU A 95 0.54 -7.17 -11.21
CA GLU A 95 1.06 -7.70 -9.95
C GLU A 95 0.48 -9.08 -9.67
N LYS A 96 1.34 -10.10 -9.55
CA LYS A 96 0.92 -11.45 -9.17
C LYS A 96 0.34 -11.47 -7.74
N CYS A 97 -0.76 -12.18 -7.55
CA CYS A 97 -1.30 -12.42 -6.23
C CYS A 97 -0.39 -13.39 -5.47
N GLN A 98 0.31 -12.89 -4.45
CA GLN A 98 1.07 -13.74 -3.53
C GLN A 98 0.10 -14.25 -2.47
N THR A 99 -0.45 -15.44 -2.69
CA THR A 99 -1.41 -16.11 -1.78
C THR A 99 -0.86 -16.32 -0.36
N GLU A 100 0.47 -16.32 -0.18
CA GLU A 100 1.11 -16.47 1.14
C GLU A 100 1.08 -15.19 2.00
N SER A 101 0.86 -14.01 1.41
CA SER A 101 0.92 -12.74 2.15
C SER A 101 -0.40 -12.37 2.84
N TYR A 102 -1.49 -13.09 2.57
CA TYR A 102 -2.80 -12.80 3.14
C TYR A 102 -3.11 -13.79 4.27
N PRO A 103 -3.29 -13.33 5.52
CA PRO A 103 -3.52 -14.23 6.66
C PRO A 103 -4.95 -14.81 6.69
N CYS A 104 -5.83 -14.37 5.80
CA CYS A 104 -7.21 -14.83 5.71
C CYS A 104 -7.37 -15.99 4.73
N ARG A 105 -8.31 -16.90 5.03
CA ARG A 105 -8.73 -17.92 4.07
C ARG A 105 -9.30 -17.27 2.82
N ARG A 106 -9.17 -17.99 1.70
CA ARG A 106 -9.75 -17.59 0.41
C ARG A 106 -11.25 -17.31 0.58
N GLY A 107 -11.67 -16.13 0.12
CA GLY A 107 -13.03 -15.59 0.25
C GLY A 107 -13.16 -14.47 1.28
N TYR A 108 -12.17 -14.28 2.16
CA TYR A 108 -12.23 -13.28 3.23
C TYR A 108 -11.08 -12.27 3.14
N ILE A 109 -11.36 -11.02 3.47
CA ILE A 109 -10.37 -9.93 3.55
C ILE A 109 -10.16 -9.51 5.01
N LEU A 110 -8.98 -9.01 5.34
CA LEU A 110 -8.75 -8.42 6.66
C LEU A 110 -9.62 -7.17 6.85
N ASN A 111 -10.17 -7.02 8.06
CA ASN A 111 -10.81 -5.80 8.50
C ASN A 111 -9.84 -4.60 8.49
N ALA A 112 -10.38 -3.38 8.44
CA ALA A 112 -9.56 -2.16 8.52
C ALA A 112 -8.70 -2.07 9.79
N GLN A 113 -9.10 -2.82 10.83
CA GLN A 113 -8.38 -2.95 12.10
C GLN A 113 -7.36 -4.09 12.11
N GLY A 114 -7.26 -4.89 11.03
CA GLY A 114 -6.31 -6.01 10.89
C GLY A 114 -6.54 -7.19 11.86
N ASN A 115 -7.65 -7.21 12.59
CA ASN A 115 -7.90 -8.14 13.69
C ASN A 115 -8.81 -9.34 13.33
N SER A 116 -9.47 -9.30 12.18
CA SER A 116 -10.47 -10.30 11.79
C SER A 116 -10.62 -10.37 10.26
N CYS A 117 -11.04 -11.53 9.77
CA CYS A 117 -11.32 -11.80 8.36
C CYS A 117 -12.83 -11.70 8.12
N GLN A 118 -13.26 -10.93 7.13
CA GLN A 118 -14.67 -10.68 6.77
C GLN A 118 -14.93 -10.93 5.29
#